data_AF-A0A957KLP5-F1
#
_entry.id   AF-A0A957KLP5-F1
#
_cell.length_a   1.000
_cell.length_b   1.000
_cell.length_c   1.000
_cell.angle_alpha   90.00
_cell.angle_beta   90.00
_cell.angle_gamma   90.00
#
_symmetry.space_group_name_H-M   'P 1'
#
loop_
_entity.id
_entity.type
_entity.pdbx_description
1 polymer ?
#
loop_
_entity_poly.entity_id
_entity_poly.type
_entity_poly.pdbx_seq_one_letter_code
_entity_poly.pdbx_strand_id
1 'polypeptide(L)'
;DQYGQINVGDSATIQADSFPGDIFQGTVRRIADQAEFTPRNVQTAEGRATTVYAVEILVTDEAGRLKPGMPVDATFAEGGQ
;
A
#
# COMPACT_ATOMS: atom_id res chain seq x y z
N ASP A 1 -16.36 0.91 -9.36
CA ASP A 1 -15.41 1.91 -9.86
C ASP A 1 -14.76 2.53 -8.63
N GLN A 2 -13.56 2.06 -8.24
CA GLN A 2 -12.91 2.42 -6.97
C GLN A 2 -11.57 3.13 -7.24
N TYR A 3 -11.57 4.00 -8.23
CA TYR A 3 -10.40 4.78 -8.59
C TYR A 3 -10.17 5.87 -7.54
N GLY A 4 -9.03 5.79 -6.84
CA GLY A 4 -8.36 6.97 -6.29
C GLY A 4 -8.94 7.58 -5.02
N GLN A 5 -9.02 6.81 -3.92
CA GLN A 5 -9.37 7.34 -2.60
C GLN A 5 -8.16 7.66 -1.70
N ILE A 6 -6.93 7.53 -2.21
CA ILE A 6 -5.70 7.82 -1.48
C ILE A 6 -5.04 9.08 -2.03
N ASN A 7 -4.69 10.00 -1.13
CA ASN A 7 -4.02 11.25 -1.46
C ASN A 7 -2.60 11.28 -0.87
N VAL A 8 -1.71 12.08 -1.46
CA VAL A 8 -0.42 12.36 -0.81
C VAL A 8 -0.67 13.17 0.47
N GLY A 9 -0.07 12.74 1.57
CA GLY A 9 -0.32 13.26 2.92
C GLY A 9 -1.31 12.45 3.74
N ASP A 10 -1.96 11.44 3.15
CA ASP A 10 -2.90 10.60 3.88
C ASP A 10 -2.20 9.71 4.91
N SER A 11 -2.92 9.37 5.97
CA SER A 11 -2.40 8.56 7.08
C SER A 11 -2.64 7.08 6.79
N ALA A 12 -1.56 6.30 6.85
CA ALA A 12 -1.59 4.87 6.65
C ALA A 12 -1.14 4.17 7.93
N THR A 13 -1.78 3.04 8.24
CA THR A 13 -1.32 2.10 9.26
C THR A 13 -0.64 0.93 8.57
N ILE A 14 0.54 0.56 9.04
CA ILE A 14 1.35 -0.51 8.51
C ILE A 14 1.43 -1.59 9.58
N GLN A 15 1.09 -2.82 9.22
CA GLN A 15 1.16 -3.97 10.10
C GLN A 15 2.08 -4.99 9.46
N ALA A 16 3.12 -5.41 10.17
CA ALA A 16 3.99 -6.46 9.69
C ALA A 16 3.39 -7.82 10.02
N ASP A 17 3.37 -8.75 9.06
CA ASP A 17 2.89 -10.13 9.29
C ASP A 17 3.69 -10.82 10.41
N SER A 18 4.98 -10.47 10.53
CA SER A 18 5.85 -10.95 11.62
C SER A 18 5.52 -10.38 13.01
N PHE A 19 4.75 -9.29 13.10
CA PHE A 19 4.38 -8.64 14.37
C PHE A 19 2.90 -8.23 14.36
N PRO A 20 1.97 -9.18 14.54
CA PRO A 20 0.53 -8.91 14.45
C PRO A 20 0.00 -7.97 15.56
N GLY A 21 0.79 -7.65 16.58
CA GLY A 21 0.43 -6.69 17.65
C GLY A 21 1.05 -5.30 17.50
N ASP A 22 1.92 -5.09 16.51
CA ASP A 22 2.60 -3.81 16.29
C ASP A 22 2.01 -3.11 15.06
N ILE A 23 1.40 -1.96 15.31
CA ILE A 23 0.88 -1.09 14.26
C ILE A 23 1.83 0.10 14.14
N PHE A 24 2.42 0.26 12.97
CA PHE A 24 3.27 1.38 12.64
C PHE A 24 2.45 2.44 11.93
N GLN A 25 2.64 3.70 12.30
CA GLN A 25 2.01 4.80 11.59
C GLN A 25 2.92 5.27 10.46
N GLY A 26 2.33 5.51 9.30
CA GLY A 26 3.02 6.09 8.16
C GLY A 26 2.17 7.13 7.46
N THR A 27 2.82 7.93 6.65
CA THR A 27 2.17 8.97 5.85
C THR A 27 2.51 8.76 4.39
N VAL A 28 1.52 8.83 3.51
CA VAL A 28 1.73 8.72 2.07
C VAL A 28 2.60 9.89 1.62
N ARG A 29 3.84 9.60 1.23
CA ARG A 29 4.79 10.60 0.75
C ARG A 29 4.64 10.84 -0.74
N ARG A 30 4.33 9.78 -1.50
CA ARG A 30 4.17 9.86 -2.95
C ARG A 30 3.29 8.73 -3.46
N ILE A 31 2.54 9.02 -4.50
CA ILE A 31 1.81 8.02 -5.28
C ILE A 31 2.37 8.11 -6.71
N ALA A 32 2.77 6.98 -7.29
CA ALA A 32 3.17 6.93 -8.68
C ALA A 32 1.94 7.22 -9.55
N ASP A 33 2.07 8.21 -10.43
CA ASP A 33 1.02 8.56 -11.40
C ASP A 33 0.84 7.47 -12.47
N GLN A 34 1.92 6.74 -12.73
CA GLN A 34 1.93 5.64 -13.69
C GLN A 34 1.56 4.33 -13.01
N ALA A 35 0.47 3.73 -13.45
CA ALA A 35 0.15 2.36 -13.06
C ALA A 35 1.12 1.38 -13.68
N GLU A 36 1.64 0.46 -12.87
CA GLU A 36 2.32 -0.71 -13.37
C GLU A 36 1.27 -1.81 -13.59
N PHE A 37 1.13 -2.25 -14.84
CA PHE A 37 0.27 -3.39 -15.14
C PHE A 37 1.00 -4.63 -14.68
N THR A 38 0.49 -5.31 -13.64
CA THR A 38 0.99 -6.64 -13.28
C THR A 38 0.26 -7.66 -14.16
N PRO A 39 0.95 -8.30 -15.13
CA PRO A 39 0.30 -9.34 -15.92
C PRO A 39 0.14 -10.56 -15.03
N ARG A 40 -1.03 -10.73 -14.41
CA ARG A 40 -1.41 -12.07 -13.93
C ARG A 40 -1.71 -12.90 -15.17
N ASN A 41 -0.91 -13.94 -15.39
CA ASN A 41 -1.01 -14.87 -16.51
C ASN A 41 -2.32 -15.66 -16.41
N VAL A 42 -3.41 -15.08 -16.90
CA VAL A 42 -4.74 -15.68 -16.92
C VAL A 42 -4.97 -16.34 -18.27
N GLN A 43 -5.01 -17.68 -18.29
CA GLN A 43 -5.31 -18.50 -19.47
C GLN A 43 -6.82 -18.49 -19.82
N THR A 44 -7.60 -17.53 -19.33
CA THR A 44 -9.05 -17.47 -19.48
C THR A 44 -9.52 -16.07 -19.83
N ALA A 45 -10.58 -15.99 -20.65
CA ALA A 45 -11.05 -14.82 -21.39
C ALA A 45 -11.54 -13.61 -20.55
N GLU A 46 -11.46 -13.68 -19.22
CA GLU A 46 -11.92 -12.63 -18.28
C GLU A 46 -10.76 -11.96 -17.54
N GLY A 47 -9.59 -11.90 -18.18
CA GLY A 47 -8.38 -11.29 -17.64
C GLY A 47 -8.49 -9.79 -17.42
N ARG A 48 -9.18 -9.36 -16.37
CA ARG A 48 -9.17 -7.98 -15.89
C ARG A 48 -7.76 -7.68 -15.41
N ALA A 49 -7.02 -6.88 -16.18
CA ALA A 49 -5.74 -6.33 -15.77
C ALA A 49 -5.92 -5.59 -14.43
N THR A 50 -5.15 -5.97 -13.41
CA THR A 50 -5.12 -5.22 -12.16
C THR A 50 -4.09 -4.11 -12.32
N THR A 51 -4.59 -2.90 -12.33
CA THR A 51 -3.80 -1.67 -12.30
C THR A 51 -3.26 -1.49 -10.89
N VAL A 52 -1.96 -1.71 -10.68
CA VAL A 52 -1.32 -1.41 -9.38
C VAL A 52 -0.53 -0.13 -9.49
N TYR A 53 -0.57 0.69 -8.45
CA TYR A 53 0.20 1.93 -8.36
C TYR A 53 1.23 1.78 -7.25
N ALA A 54 2.47 2.15 -7.53
CA ALA A 54 3.49 2.21 -6.49
C ALA A 54 3.17 3.38 -5.54
N VAL A 55 3.06 3.10 -4.25
CA VAL A 55 2.85 4.12 -3.22
C VAL A 55 4.06 4.13 -2.29
N GLU A 56 4.69 5.29 -2.15
CA GLU A 56 5.74 5.52 -1.17
C GLU A 56 5.11 6.02 0.12
N ILE A 57 5.24 5.22 1.18
CA ILE A 57 4.76 5.57 2.52
C ILE A 57 5.97 5.81 3.40
N LEU A 58 6.02 6.99 4.02
CA LEU A 58 7.01 7.29 5.04
C LEU A 58 6.52 6.70 6.36
N VAL A 59 7.08 5.56 6.75
CA VAL A 59 6.76 4.91 8.02
C VAL A 59 7.63 5.49 9.13
N THR A 60 7.01 5.86 10.24
CA THR A 60 7.71 6.29 11.44
C THR A 60 7.86 5.08 12.35
N ASP A 61 9.03 4.45 12.32
CA ASP A 61 9.37 3.31 13.17
C ASP A 61 10.41 3.75 14.20
N GLU A 62 9.94 4.26 15.34
CA GLU A 62 10.82 4.68 16.45
C GLU A 62 11.58 3.51 17.09
N ALA A 63 11.06 2.28 16.92
CA ALA A 63 11.63 1.08 17.51
C ALA A 63 12.65 0.36 16.61
N GLY A 64 12.79 0.76 15.34
CA GLY A 64 13.71 0.13 14.37
C GLY A 64 13.39 -1.35 14.11
N ARG A 65 12.13 -1.75 14.28
CA ARG A 65 11.67 -3.14 14.16
C ARG A 65 11.34 -3.52 12.72
N LEU A 66 11.00 -2.55 11.87
CA LEU A 66 10.72 -2.78 10.46
C LEU A 66 12.03 -2.88 9.66
N LYS A 67 12.27 -4.06 9.09
CA LYS A 67 13.41 -4.30 8.19
C LYS A 67 12.96 -4.33 6.73
N PRO A 68 13.80 -3.81 5.80
CA PRO A 68 13.53 -3.92 4.37
C PRO A 68 13.45 -5.40 3.96
N GLY A 69 12.46 -5.72 3.12
CA GLY A 69 12.19 -7.09 2.65
C GLY A 69 11.17 -7.87 3.49
N MET A 70 10.68 -7.32 4.60
CA MET A 70 9.56 -7.94 5.33
C MET A 70 8.23 -7.65 4.63
N PRO A 71 7.36 -8.65 4.44
CA PRO A 71 6.01 -8.41 3.97
C PRO A 71 5.22 -7.68 5.04
N VAL A 72 4.56 -6.60 4.64
CA VAL A 72 3.72 -5.77 5.50
C VAL A 72 2.42 -5.45 4.78
N ASP A 73 1.36 -5.33 5.55
CA ASP A 73 0.07 -4.86 5.09
C ASP A 73 -0.09 -3.40 5.46
N ALA A 74 -0.35 -2.56 4.46
CA ALA A 74 -0.66 -1.15 4.65
C ALA A 74 -2.16 -0.93 4.48
N THR A 75 -2.80 -0.38 5.51
CA THR A 75 -4.20 0.04 5.48
C THR A 75 -4.24 1.56 5.47
N PHE A 76 -4.88 2.13 4.47
CA PHE A 76 -5.12 3.56 4.39
C PHE A 76 -6.44 3.86 5.09
N ALA A 77 -6.47 4.85 5.97
CA ALA A 77 -7.75 5.34 6.48
C ALA A 77 -8.47 6.01 5.31
N GLU A 78 -9.53 5.41 4.79
CA GLU A 78 -10.30 6.01 3.70
C GLU A 78 -10.65 7.46 4.09
N GLY A 79 -10.16 8.42 3.30
CA GLY A 79 -10.61 9.80 3.35
C GLY A 79 -12.09 9.82 3.00
N GLY A 80 -12.95 9.67 4.01
CA GLY A 80 -14.37 9.86 3.90
C GLY A 80 -14.66 11.34 3.61
N GLN A 81 -15.13 11.59 2.39
CA GLN A 81 -15.98 12.69 1.92
C GLN A 81 -15.74 14.12 2.43
#